data_AF-A0A352GHM5-F1
#
_entry.id   AF-A0A352GHM5-F1
#
_cell.length_a   1.000
_cell.length_b   1.000
_cell.length_c   1.000
_cell.angle_alpha   90.00
_cell.angle_beta   90.00
_cell.angle_gamma   90.00
#
_symmetry.space_group_name_H-M   'P 1'
#
loop_
_entity.id
_entity.type
_entity.pdbx_description
1 polymer ?
#
loop_
_entity_poly.entity_id
_entity_poly.type
_entity_poly.pdbx_seq_one_letter_code
_entity_poly.pdbx_strand_id
1 'polypeptide(L)' 'MSQGLRTVVVIPARWGSTRFPGKPLATVAGVSMVQRVWALACAAEGVTSVCIAT' A
#
# COMPACT_ATOMS: atom_id res chain seq x y z
N MET A 1 -19.93 -9.38 22.84
CA MET A 1 -18.99 -8.45 22.19
C MET A 1 -19.13 -8.66 20.70
N SER A 2 -19.83 -7.76 19.99
CA SER A 2 -19.98 -7.89 18.55
C SER A 2 -18.61 -7.63 17.91
N GLN A 3 -18.02 -8.65 17.30
CA GLN A 3 -16.78 -8.49 16.54
C GLN A 3 -17.13 -7.64 15.31
N GLY A 4 -16.65 -6.40 15.28
CA GLY A 4 -16.79 -5.55 14.10
C GLY A 4 -16.11 -6.18 12.89
N LEU A 5 -16.62 -5.88 11.69
CA LEU A 5 -16.01 -6.34 10.43
C LEU A 5 -14.55 -5.88 10.36
N ARG A 6 -13.63 -6.83 10.20
CA ARG A 6 -12.19 -6.56 10.09
C ARG A 6 -11.80 -6.45 8.61
N THR A 7 -11.56 -5.23 8.15
CA THR A 7 -11.09 -4.99 6.77
C THR A 7 -9.58 -4.86 6.75
N VAL A 8 -8.91 -5.65 5.91
CA VAL A 8 -7.45 -5.62 5.72
C VAL A 8 -7.13 -5.27 4.27
N VAL A 9 -6.19 -4.35 4.07
CA VAL A 9 -5.69 -3.97 2.74
C VAL A 9 -4.32 -4.59 2.52
N VAL A 10 -4.15 -5.27 1.37
CA VAL A 10 -2.87 -5.86 0.94
C VAL A 10 -2.36 -5.11 -0.28
N ILE A 11 -1.17 -4.52 -0.19
CA ILE A 11 -0.52 -3.76 -1.26
C ILE A 11 0.58 -4.62 -1.88
N PRO A 12 0.42 -5.16 -3.10
CA PRO A 12 1.47 -5.89 -3.78
C PRO A 12 2.54 -4.95 -4.34
N ALA A 13 3.79 -5.10 -3.91
CA ALA A 13 4.93 -4.25 -4.22
C ALA A 13 6.08 -5.05 -4.85
N ARG A 14 5.84 -5.62 -6.04
CA ARG A 14 6.84 -6.40 -6.78
C ARG A 14 7.90 -5.52 -7.46
N TRP A 15 9.18 -5.92 -7.36
CA TRP A 15 10.31 -5.19 -7.94
C TRP A 15 10.40 -5.31 -9.48
N GLY A 16 10.02 -6.46 -10.05
CA GLY A 16 10.34 -6.88 -11.42
C GLY A 16 9.66 -6.15 -12.59
N SER A 17 9.30 -4.87 -12.44
CA SER A 17 8.77 -4.08 -13.56
C SER A 17 9.89 -3.72 -14.55
N THR A 18 9.74 -4.09 -15.82
CA THR A 18 10.69 -3.73 -16.90
C THR A 18 10.37 -2.40 -17.56
N ARG A 19 9.09 -2.01 -17.60
CA ARG A 19 8.63 -0.72 -18.17
C ARG A 19 8.90 0.46 -17.24
N PHE A 20 8.90 0.23 -15.93
CA PHE A 20 9.27 1.23 -14.94
C PHE A 20 10.10 0.56 -13.83
N PRO A 21 11.41 0.41 -14.02
CA PRO A 21 12.29 -0.26 -13.07
C PRO A 21 12.20 0.33 -11.66
N GLY A 22 12.16 -0.54 -10.64
CA GLY A 22 12.08 -0.11 -9.24
C GLY A 22 10.77 0.60 -8.87
N LYS A 23 9.70 0.44 -9.67
CA LYS A 23 8.42 1.15 -9.55
C LYS A 23 7.94 1.34 -8.11
N PRO A 24 7.91 0.33 -7.21
CA PRO A 24 7.42 0.55 -5.84
C PRO A 24 8.19 1.63 -5.06
N LEU A 25 9.52 1.70 -5.22
CA LEU A 25 10.38 2.66 -4.52
C LEU A 25 10.66 3.92 -5.34
N ALA A 26 10.30 3.95 -6.63
CA ALA A 26 10.45 5.12 -7.46
C ALA A 26 9.67 6.30 -6.85
N THR A 27 10.37 7.44 -6.75
CA THR A 27 9.85 8.65 -6.10
C THR A 27 9.08 9.50 -7.11
N VAL A 28 7.88 9.91 -6.75
CA VAL A 28 7.03 10.82 -7.52
C VAL A 28 6.64 12.00 -6.62
N ALA A 29 7.13 13.20 -6.98
CA ALA A 29 6.97 14.42 -6.19
C ALA A 29 7.44 14.23 -4.72
N GLY A 30 8.65 13.67 -4.53
CA GLY A 30 9.27 13.53 -3.22
C GLY A 30 8.77 12.36 -2.36
N VAL A 31 7.78 11.58 -2.81
CA VAL A 31 7.24 10.42 -2.08
C VAL A 31 7.36 9.15 -2.93
N SER A 32 7.77 8.02 -2.33
CA SER A 32 7.78 6.74 -3.04
C SER A 32 6.37 6.28 -3.40
N MET A 33 6.23 5.59 -4.53
CA MET A 33 4.93 5.10 -5.00
C MET A 33 4.23 4.21 -3.96
N VAL A 34 4.98 3.31 -3.31
CA VAL A 34 4.43 2.42 -2.26
C VAL A 34 4.00 3.19 -1.02
N GLN A 35 4.78 4.17 -0.57
CA GLN A 35 4.41 5.00 0.59
C GLN A 35 3.14 5.81 0.33
N ARG A 36 2.97 6.33 -0.89
CA ARG A 36 1.77 7.07 -1.28
C ARG A 36 0.52 6.20 -1.17
N VAL A 37 0.55 4.97 -1.70
CA VAL A 37 -0.59 4.04 -1.63
C VAL A 37 -0.83 3.56 -0.20
N TRP A 38 0.23 3.28 0.56
CA TRP A 38 0.13 2.91 1.97
C TRP A 38 -0.54 4.00 2.81
N ALA A 39 -0.14 5.26 2.64
CA ALA A 39 -0.74 6.38 3.36
C ALA A 39 -2.24 6.53 3.05
N LEU A 40 -2.63 6.37 1.77
CA LEU A 40 -4.04 6.40 1.36
C LEU A 40 -4.83 5.21 1.95
N ALA A 41 -4.25 4.01 1.98
CA ALA A 41 -4.88 2.84 2.56
C ALA A 41 -5.08 2.97 4.08
N CYS A 42 -4.12 3.57 4.79
CA CYS A 42 -4.24 3.85 6.23
C CYS A 42 -5.29 4.91 6.54
N ALA A 43 -5.57 5.84 5.62
CA ALA A 43 -6.58 6.88 5.79
C ALA A 43 -8.01 6.43 5.42
N ALA A 44 -8.17 5.23 4.86
CA ALA A 44 -9.47 4.72 4.43
C ALA A 44 -10.34 4.29 5.63
N GLU A 45 -11.61 4.68 5.61
CA GLU A 45 -12.56 4.34 6.68
C GLU A 45 -12.80 2.83 6.77
N GLY A 46 -12.88 2.31 7.99
CA GLY A 46 -13.13 0.89 8.25
C GLY A 46 -11.94 -0.03 7.97
N VAL A 47 -10.78 0.48 7.53
CA VAL A 47 -9.55 -0.30 7.40
C VAL A 47 -8.93 -0.49 8.77
N THR A 48 -8.70 -1.76 9.12
CA THR A 48 -8.13 -2.16 10.42
C THR A 48 -6.65 -2.50 10.33
N SER A 49 -6.15 -2.82 9.14
CA SER A 49 -4.75 -3.15 8.92
C SER A 49 -4.37 -2.97 7.46
N VAL A 50 -3.13 -2.56 7.22
CA VAL A 50 -2.53 -2.43 5.89
C VAL A 50 -1.20 -3.19 5.90
N CYS A 51 -1.01 -4.10 4.95
CA CYS A 51 0.26 -4.80 4.76
C CYS A 51 0.77 -4.63 3.33
N ILE A 52 2.09 -4.63 3.19
CA ILE A 52 2.77 -4.61 1.88
C ILE A 52 3.32 -6.01 1.65
N ALA A 53 2.96 -6.61 0.51
CA ALA A 53 3.47 -7.91 0.07
C ALA A 53 4.52 -7.68 -1.03
N THR A 54 5.78 -8.00 -0.75
CA THR A 54 6.92 -7.76 -1.65
C THR A 54 7.28 -8.97 -2.49
#